data_AF-A0A0E3LCF4-F1
#
_entry.id   AF-A0A0E3LCF4-F1
#
_cell.length_a   1.000
_cell.length_b   1.000
_cell.length_c   1.000
_cell.angle_alpha   90.00
_cell.angle_beta   90.00
_cell.angle_gamma   90.00
#
_symmetry.space_group_name_H-M   'P 1'
#
loop_
_entity.id
_entity.type
_entity.pdbx_description
1 polymer ?
#
loop_
_entity_poly.entity_id
_entity_poly.type
_entity_poly.pdbx_seq_one_letter_code
_entity_poly.pdbx_strand_id
1 'polypeptide(L)'
;MSVFVEGMALEGGSIQQGNSIIVSAAVAENPFAVSAVIKVTDNDGNPVRYANVVLSGLGGAASNTTDINGMTVLTTPENALVRLNPNQNEGTMDLKILADGFYDYERKDAVMIIKTR
;
A
#
# COMPACT_ATOMS: atom_id res chain seq x y z
N MET A 1 -17.14 3.86 6.07
CA MET A 1 -16.28 3.66 4.90
C MET A 1 -15.57 2.33 5.08
N SER A 2 -15.52 1.54 4.02
CA SER A 2 -14.85 0.24 3.96
C SER A 2 -13.65 0.36 3.03
N VAL A 3 -12.53 -0.27 3.41
CA VAL A 3 -11.24 -0.13 2.71
C VAL A 3 -10.63 -1.50 2.50
N PHE A 4 -10.19 -1.75 1.28
CA PHE A 4 -9.61 -3.02 0.85
C PHE A 4 -8.25 -2.79 0.20
N VAL A 5 -7.27 -3.61 0.58
CA VAL A 5 -6.02 -3.77 -0.16
C VAL A 5 -6.24 -4.96 -1.08
N GLU A 6 -6.49 -4.68 -2.35
CA GLU A 6 -6.88 -5.69 -3.34
C GLU A 6 -5.66 -6.49 -3.82
N GLY A 7 -4.50 -5.84 -3.89
CA GLY A 7 -3.27 -6.49 -4.30
C GLY A 7 -2.01 -5.65 -4.11
N MET A 8 -0.88 -6.33 -4.20
CA MET A 8 0.46 -5.78 -4.04
C MET A 8 1.35 -6.20 -5.21
N ALA A 9 2.30 -5.37 -5.61
CA ALA A 9 3.35 -5.74 -6.56
C ALA A 9 4.68 -5.07 -6.22
N LEU A 10 5.76 -5.65 -6.72
CA LEU A 10 7.00 -4.91 -6.95
C LEU A 10 6.79 -4.00 -8.17
N GLU A 11 7.52 -2.88 -8.23
CA GLU A 11 7.47 -2.02 -9.41
C GLU A 11 7.72 -2.81 -10.71
N GLY A 12 6.84 -2.62 -11.70
CA GLY A 12 6.88 -3.35 -12.98
C GLY A 12 6.51 -4.83 -12.91
N GLY A 13 6.19 -5.36 -11.73
CA GLY A 13 5.76 -6.74 -11.51
C GLY A 13 4.25 -6.95 -11.63
N SER A 14 3.83 -8.22 -11.66
CA SER A 14 2.42 -8.59 -11.62
C SER A 14 1.82 -8.34 -10.24
N ILE A 15 0.58 -7.84 -10.21
CA ILE A 15 -0.19 -7.72 -8.97
C ILE A 15 -0.46 -9.11 -8.39
N GLN A 16 -0.05 -9.32 -7.15
CA GLN A 16 -0.39 -10.44 -6.28
C GLN A 16 -1.60 -10.06 -5.45
N GLN A 17 -2.62 -10.92 -5.38
CA GLN A 17 -3.81 -10.63 -4.60
C GLN A 17 -3.51 -10.61 -3.10
N GLY A 18 -4.13 -9.68 -2.39
CA GLY A 18 -4.03 -9.55 -0.94
C GLY A 18 -3.11 -8.42 -0.50
N ASN A 19 -2.87 -8.36 0.80
CA ASN A 19 -2.16 -7.25 1.45
C ASN A 19 -0.71 -7.59 1.81
N SER A 20 -0.17 -8.67 1.26
CA SER A 20 1.21 -9.08 1.48
C SER A 20 1.96 -9.27 0.18
N ILE A 21 3.28 -9.09 0.25
CA ILE A 21 4.19 -9.38 -0.85
C ILE A 21 5.42 -10.11 -0.33
N ILE A 22 5.84 -11.12 -1.08
CA ILE A 22 7.06 -11.88 -0.81
C ILE A 22 8.15 -11.37 -1.75
N VAL A 23 9.27 -10.95 -1.16
CA VAL A 23 10.43 -10.40 -1.87
C VAL A 23 11.67 -11.22 -1.59
N SER A 24 12.55 -11.35 -2.58
CA SER A 24 13.81 -12.07 -2.38
C SER A 24 14.75 -11.33 -1.44
N ALA A 25 15.69 -12.04 -0.82
CA ALA A 25 16.70 -11.41 0.02
C ALA A 25 17.49 -10.30 -0.71
N ALA A 26 17.85 -10.53 -1.99
CA ALA A 26 18.57 -9.57 -2.81
C ALA A 26 17.77 -8.28 -3.06
N VAL A 27 16.45 -8.38 -3.20
CA VAL A 27 15.57 -7.21 -3.34
C VAL A 27 15.43 -6.50 -2.00
N ALA A 28 15.13 -7.24 -0.93
CA ALA A 28 14.90 -6.69 0.41
C ALA A 28 16.10 -5.97 1.03
N GLU A 29 17.32 -6.35 0.64
CA GLU A 29 18.57 -5.76 1.14
C GLU A 29 18.90 -4.41 0.51
N ASN A 30 18.23 -4.06 -0.60
CA ASN A 30 18.34 -2.77 -1.28
C ASN A 30 17.04 -1.99 -1.14
N PRO A 31 17.03 -0.66 -1.30
CA PRO A 31 15.78 0.07 -1.46
C PRO A 31 15.03 -0.38 -2.72
N PHE A 32 13.72 -0.65 -2.62
CA PHE A 32 12.88 -1.09 -3.73
C PHE A 32 11.51 -0.44 -3.71
N ALA A 33 10.88 -0.38 -4.87
CA ALA A 33 9.54 0.19 -5.00
C ALA A 33 8.46 -0.89 -4.87
N VAL A 34 7.38 -0.53 -4.19
CA VAL A 34 6.17 -1.34 -4.06
C VAL A 34 4.98 -0.60 -4.64
N SER A 35 4.04 -1.37 -5.18
CA SER A 35 2.74 -0.90 -5.63
C SER A 35 1.64 -1.57 -4.82
N ALA A 36 0.65 -0.79 -4.36
CA ALA A 36 -0.53 -1.28 -3.66
C ALA A 36 -1.79 -0.83 -4.39
N VAL A 37 -2.71 -1.77 -4.65
CA VAL A 37 -4.03 -1.50 -5.23
C VAL A 37 -5.02 -1.37 -4.08
N ILE A 38 -5.63 -0.18 -3.96
CA ILE A 38 -6.55 0.15 -2.87
C ILE A 38 -7.94 0.39 -3.45
N LYS A 39 -8.96 -0.16 -2.79
CA LYS A 39 -10.36 0.10 -3.07
C LYS A 39 -11.04 0.67 -1.83
N VAL A 40 -11.84 1.72 -2.03
CA VAL A 40 -12.55 2.45 -0.99
C VAL A 40 -14.02 2.54 -1.35
N THR A 41 -14.88 2.09 -0.43
CA THR A 41 -16.34 2.18 -0.58
C THR A 41 -16.98 2.81 0.64
N ASP A 42 -18.19 3.35 0.50
CA ASP A 42 -19.02 3.71 1.64
C ASP A 42 -19.56 2.45 2.34
N ASN A 43 -20.42 2.64 3.35
CA ASN A 43 -21.02 1.53 4.09
C ASN A 43 -22.04 0.73 3.27
N ASP A 44 -22.56 1.33 2.20
CA ASP A 44 -23.55 0.74 1.30
C ASP A 44 -22.88 0.06 0.08
N GLY A 45 -21.56 0.16 -0.03
CA GLY A 45 -20.75 -0.44 -1.09
C GLY A 45 -20.53 0.46 -2.31
N ASN A 46 -20.97 1.72 -2.27
CA ASN A 46 -20.72 2.67 -3.37
C ASN A 46 -19.27 3.14 -3.35
N PRO A 47 -18.65 3.37 -4.52
CA PRO A 47 -17.27 3.82 -4.60
C PRO A 47 -17.09 5.24 -4.03
N VAL A 48 -16.10 5.42 -3.16
CA VAL A 48 -15.71 6.75 -2.66
C VAL A 48 -14.67 7.33 -3.59
N ARG A 49 -15.04 8.39 -4.31
CA ARG A 49 -14.18 9.07 -5.30
C ARG A 49 -13.34 10.15 -4.64
N TYR A 50 -12.18 10.44 -5.21
CA TYR A 50 -11.28 11.50 -4.77
C TYR A 50 -10.83 11.39 -3.29
N ALA A 51 -10.91 10.19 -2.72
CA ALA A 51 -10.32 9.92 -1.42
C ALA A 51 -8.80 9.98 -1.54
N ASN A 52 -8.15 10.77 -0.70
CA ASN A 52 -6.70 10.81 -0.60
C ASN A 52 -6.23 9.58 0.18
N VAL A 53 -5.42 8.75 -0.45
CA VAL A 53 -4.90 7.51 0.12
C VAL A 53 -3.40 7.66 0.29
N VAL A 54 -2.91 7.38 1.49
CA VAL A 54 -1.49 7.45 1.86
C VAL A 54 -1.07 6.10 2.42
N LEU A 55 -0.01 5.54 1.84
CA LEU A 55 0.68 4.35 2.34
C LEU A 55 2.06 4.79 2.84
N SER A 56 2.45 4.39 4.05
CA SER A 56 3.74 4.77 4.62
C SER A 56 4.29 3.71 5.57
N GLY A 57 5.59 3.46 5.52
CA GLY A 57 6.27 2.51 6.41
C GLY A 57 7.59 2.04 5.80
N LEU A 58 8.46 1.46 6.61
CA LEU A 58 9.74 0.89 6.14
C LEU A 58 10.62 1.87 5.35
N GLY A 59 10.55 3.16 5.69
CA GLY A 59 11.25 4.24 4.99
C GLY A 59 10.59 4.70 3.69
N GLY A 60 9.59 3.96 3.19
CA GLY A 60 8.86 4.30 1.98
C GLY A 60 7.53 5.00 2.23
N ALA A 61 7.08 5.77 1.24
CA ALA A 61 5.78 6.43 1.27
C ALA A 61 5.22 6.61 -0.14
N ALA A 62 3.92 6.47 -0.30
CA ALA A 62 3.21 6.72 -1.54
C ALA A 62 1.85 7.35 -1.24
N SER A 63 1.38 8.25 -2.10
CA SER A 63 0.02 8.78 -2.02
C SER A 63 -0.58 8.97 -3.39
N ASN A 64 -1.89 8.81 -3.47
CA ASN A 64 -2.68 9.03 -4.67
C ASN A 64 -4.16 9.19 -4.30
N THR A 65 -4.99 9.61 -5.25
CA THR A 65 -6.43 9.75 -5.06
C THR A 65 -7.22 8.61 -5.72
N THR A 66 -8.37 8.24 -5.15
CA THR A 66 -9.27 7.27 -5.78
C THR A 66 -9.98 7.82 -7.01
N ASP A 67 -10.16 6.94 -8.00
CA ASP A 67 -10.83 7.22 -9.26
C ASP A 67 -12.37 7.14 -9.15
N ILE A 68 -13.04 7.13 -10.31
CA ILE A 68 -14.50 7.03 -10.44
C ILE A 68 -15.08 5.73 -9.83
N ASN A 69 -14.26 4.68 -9.74
CA ASN A 69 -14.59 3.36 -9.20
C ASN A 69 -14.15 3.20 -7.74
N GLY A 70 -13.66 4.28 -7.11
CA GLY A 70 -13.16 4.23 -5.75
C GLY A 70 -11.86 3.46 -5.62
N MET A 71 -11.10 3.32 -6.71
CA MET A 71 -9.84 2.58 -6.74
C MET A 71 -8.64 3.49 -6.97
N THR A 72 -7.49 3.11 -6.45
CA THR A 72 -6.22 3.78 -6.75
C THR A 72 -5.06 2.80 -6.68
N VAL A 73 -3.99 3.13 -7.39
CA VAL A 73 -2.70 2.42 -7.28
C VAL A 73 -1.69 3.39 -6.68
N LEU A 74 -1.09 2.95 -5.58
CA LEU A 74 -0.04 3.66 -4.87
C LEU A 74 1.29 3.01 -5.21
N THR A 75 2.18 3.74 -5.88
CA THR A 75 3.55 3.26 -6.13
C THR A 75 4.52 4.17 -5.38
N THR A 76 5.39 3.58 -4.57
CA THR A 76 6.45 4.34 -3.88
C THR A 76 7.45 4.89 -4.91
N PRO A 77 7.67 6.22 -4.96
CA PRO A 77 8.60 6.83 -5.91
C PRO A 77 10.07 6.57 -5.53
N GLU A 78 10.98 6.81 -6.46
CA GLU A 78 12.43 6.58 -6.31
C GLU A 78 13.05 7.27 -5.07
N ASN A 79 12.49 8.39 -4.61
CA ASN A 79 12.95 9.12 -3.44
C ASN A 79 12.30 8.69 -2.12
N ALA A 80 11.37 7.74 -2.14
CA ALA A 80 10.65 7.22 -0.97
C ALA A 80 10.44 5.70 -1.08
N LEU A 81 11.52 4.98 -1.39
CA LEU A 81 11.55 3.53 -1.54
C LEU A 81 11.45 2.81 -0.18
N VAL A 82 10.96 1.57 -0.24
CA VAL A 82 10.88 0.66 0.89
C VAL A 82 12.24 0.03 1.15
N ARG A 83 12.59 -0.16 2.42
CA ARG A 83 13.78 -0.92 2.83
C ARG A 83 13.53 -1.70 4.12
N LEU A 84 13.94 -2.97 4.15
CA LEU A 84 14.04 -3.75 5.38
C LEU A 84 15.42 -3.57 6.02
N ASN A 85 15.48 -3.47 7.34
CA ASN A 85 16.76 -3.35 8.04
C ASN A 85 17.60 -4.64 7.93
N PRO A 86 18.94 -4.55 8.02
CA PRO A 86 19.78 -5.74 8.16
C PRO A 86 19.31 -6.57 9.37
N ASN A 87 18.94 -7.83 9.16
CA ASN A 87 18.32 -8.76 10.12
C ASN A 87 16.79 -8.65 10.31
N GLN A 88 16.09 -7.90 9.46
CA GLN A 88 14.63 -7.86 9.43
C GLN A 88 14.09 -8.82 8.34
N ASN A 89 13.29 -9.80 8.73
CA ASN A 89 12.69 -10.77 7.80
C ASN A 89 11.30 -10.35 7.30
N GLU A 90 10.66 -9.42 8.00
CA GLU A 90 9.36 -8.90 7.61
C GLU A 90 9.20 -7.47 8.09
N GLY A 91 8.33 -6.71 7.43
CA GLY A 91 8.02 -5.35 7.81
C GLY A 91 6.62 -4.97 7.34
N THR A 92 6.06 -3.94 7.95
CA THR A 92 4.70 -3.50 7.68
C THR A 92 4.64 -2.04 7.25
N MET A 93 3.58 -1.70 6.50
CA MET A 93 3.26 -0.33 6.15
C MET A 93 1.83 0.00 6.58
N ASP A 94 1.65 1.22 7.04
CA ASP A 94 0.38 1.78 7.48
C ASP A 94 -0.37 2.41 6.31
N LEU A 95 -1.70 2.35 6.37
CA LEU A 95 -2.58 2.98 5.39
C LEU A 95 -3.45 4.04 6.07
N LYS A 96 -3.47 5.25 5.50
CA LYS A 96 -4.37 6.33 5.92
C LYS A 96 -5.20 6.80 4.73
N ILE A 97 -6.49 7.03 4.95
CA ILE A 97 -7.42 7.55 3.94
C ILE A 97 -8.18 8.73 4.50
N LEU A 98 -8.21 9.82 3.73
CA LEU A 98 -8.99 11.02 4.00
C LEU A 98 -9.94 11.26 2.83
N ALA A 99 -11.21 11.47 3.12
CA ALA A 99 -12.22 11.78 2.12
C ALA A 99 -13.24 12.76 2.70
N ASP A 100 -13.61 13.77 1.91
CA ASP A 100 -14.59 14.77 2.34
C ASP A 100 -15.95 14.12 2.65
N GLY A 101 -16.52 14.46 3.80
CA GLY A 101 -17.79 13.88 4.25
C GLY A 101 -17.68 12.49 4.89
N PHE A 102 -16.47 11.95 5.04
CA PHE A 102 -16.21 10.70 5.75
C PHE A 102 -15.27 10.94 6.95
N TYR A 103 -15.35 10.06 7.95
CA TYR A 103 -14.33 10.02 8.99
C TYR A 103 -13.01 9.51 8.42
N ASP A 104 -11.90 10.09 8.90
CA ASP A 104 -10.56 9.59 8.63
C ASP A 104 -10.48 8.09 8.94
N TYR A 105 -9.90 7.35 7.99
CA TYR A 105 -9.61 5.93 8.18
C TYR A 105 -8.10 5.75 8.34
N GLU A 106 -7.71 5.00 9.36
CA GLU A 106 -6.33 4.60 9.58
C GLU A 106 -6.29 3.10 9.89
N ARG A 107 -5.39 2.40 9.21
CA ARG A 107 -5.09 0.99 9.46
C ARG A 107 -3.60 0.82 9.64
N LYS A 108 -3.22 0.44 10.86
CA LYS A 108 -1.87 -0.04 11.16
C LYS A 108 -1.64 -1.41 10.55
N ASP A 109 -0.41 -1.66 10.14
CA ASP A 109 0.01 -2.94 9.55
C ASP A 109 -0.87 -3.37 8.37
N ALA A 110 -1.27 -2.40 7.54
CA ALA A 110 -2.19 -2.61 6.44
C ALA A 110 -1.57 -3.49 5.35
N VAL A 111 -0.28 -3.32 5.10
CA VAL A 111 0.51 -4.09 4.13
C VAL A 111 1.67 -4.78 4.83
N MET A 112 1.97 -6.02 4.44
CA MET A 112 3.09 -6.80 4.97
C MET A 112 4.07 -7.19 3.86
N ILE A 113 5.36 -6.99 4.12
CA ILE A 113 6.44 -7.34 3.21
C ILE A 113 7.27 -8.42 3.87
N ILE A 114 7.44 -9.54 3.19
CA ILE A 114 8.12 -10.73 3.71
C ILE A 114 9.36 -11.01 2.87
N LYS A 115 10.53 -11.03 3.51
CA LYS A 115 11.80 -11.40 2.89
C LYS A 115 11.92 -12.92 2.87
N THR A 116 12.24 -13.49 1.71
CA THR A 116 12.65 -14.90 1.63
C THR A 116 14.05 -15.08 2.24
N ARG A 117 14.29 -16.24 2.84
CA ARG A 117 15.63 -16.64 3.30
C ARG A 117 16.62 -16.74 2.15
#